data_AF-A0AAW2DTT1-F1
#
_entry.id   AF-A0AAW2DTT1-F1
#
_cell.length_a   1.000
_cell.length_b   1.000
_cell.length_c   1.000
_cell.angle_alpha   90.00
_cell.angle_beta   90.00
_cell.angle_gamma   90.00
#
_symmetry.space_group_name_H-M   'P 1'
#
loop_
_entity.id
_entity.type
_entity.pdbx_description
1 polymer ?
#
loop_
_entity_poly.entity_id
_entity_poly.type
_entity_poly.pdbx_seq_one_letter_code
_entity_poly.pdbx_strand_id
1 'polypeptide(L)'
;MASDSLLLGPPQINTKSTTTTAIESSVETVNLSTQEPTLDFTENCSLTYKATGNPCLDFFFHVVPSTPSHETVERVQKAWAYHPLTTLKLICNLRGVRGIGKSDKQRFYTAALWLHKHHPKTLALNAKTFADFGYFKDLLEILYLILEGESAREIAKREWDQRKGAKGVGRRMQGRGRITGRMHHFLARKRLANMKKTEKNKTSSKLPKELRVKQNIAKVNLEREHARTMRKERVLAMAKKAFERYNRDPVYRFLHDAVSDVFAEMLKADMQALNEGKHRDISLAAKWCPTIDSAYDKSLLICESIAKRVFPKESDPEYQTLEDAHYAYRVRDRLRKQVLVPLHKVLELPEVYMSANMWETLP
;
A
#
# COMPACT_ATOMS: atom_id res chain seq x y z
N MET A 1 -17.45 10.73 11.83
CA MET A 1 -18.39 11.58 11.06
C MET A 1 -18.12 11.30 9.60
N ALA A 2 -19.16 10.99 8.81
CA ALA A 2 -18.98 10.84 7.37
C ALA A 2 -18.60 12.23 6.83
N SER A 3 -17.38 12.38 6.32
CA SER A 3 -17.05 13.53 5.50
C SER A 3 -18.00 13.49 4.30
N ASP A 4 -18.66 14.60 3.98
CA ASP A 4 -19.31 14.81 2.68
C ASP A 4 -18.22 14.89 1.60
N SER A 5 -17.56 13.75 1.38
CA SER A 5 -16.55 13.58 0.36
C SER A 5 -17.26 13.56 -0.98
N LEU A 6 -17.36 14.75 -1.58
CA LEU A 6 -17.88 14.91 -2.92
C LEU A 6 -16.98 14.15 -3.90
N LEU A 7 -17.40 12.96 -4.34
CA LEU A 7 -16.73 12.24 -5.41
C LEU A 7 -16.82 13.08 -6.68
N LEU A 8 -15.67 13.53 -7.17
CA LEU A 8 -15.57 14.19 -8.46
C LEU A 8 -15.74 13.11 -9.52
N GLY A 9 -16.89 13.11 -10.19
CA GLY A 9 -17.13 12.27 -11.35
C GLY A 9 -16.05 12.49 -12.42
N PRO A 10 -15.90 11.56 -13.37
CA PRO A 10 -14.93 11.76 -14.44
C PRO A 10 -15.21 13.06 -15.20
N PRO A 11 -14.17 13.75 -15.70
CA PRO A 11 -14.37 14.95 -16.50
C PRO A 11 -15.31 14.61 -17.66
N GLN A 12 -16.41 15.34 -17.78
CA GLN A 12 -17.39 15.11 -18.84
C GLN A 12 -16.68 15.22 -20.19
N ILE A 13 -16.65 14.13 -20.96
CA ILE A 13 -16.24 14.19 -22.36
C ILE A 13 -17.36 14.97 -23.04
N ASN A 14 -17.05 16.20 -23.44
CA ASN A 14 -17.99 17.14 -24.01
C ASN A 14 -18.50 16.63 -25.38
N THR A 15 -19.48 15.72 -25.37
CA THR A 15 -20.34 15.49 -26.53
C THR A 15 -21.39 16.58 -26.49
N LYS A 16 -21.18 17.60 -27.34
CA LYS A 16 -22.02 18.78 -27.58
C LYS A 16 -23.43 18.69 -27.01
N SER A 17 -23.71 19.58 -26.07
CA SER A 17 -25.05 19.92 -25.59
C SER A 17 -25.97 20.29 -26.75
N THR A 18 -27.12 19.62 -26.84
CA THR A 18 -28.34 20.24 -27.39
C THR A 18 -29.32 20.32 -26.23
N THR A 19 -29.61 21.54 -25.81
CA THR A 19 -30.67 21.88 -24.87
C THR A 19 -32.02 21.71 -25.57
N THR A 20 -32.99 21.02 -24.94
CA THR A 20 -34.41 21.44 -24.80
C THR A 20 -35.16 20.44 -23.91
N THR A 21 -35.63 20.98 -22.79
CA THR A 21 -36.78 20.68 -21.93
C THR A 21 -37.70 19.50 -22.27
N ALA A 22 -37.92 18.60 -21.30
CA ALA A 22 -39.25 18.20 -20.78
C ALA A 22 -39.09 17.24 -19.57
N ILE A 23 -39.79 17.56 -18.49
CA ILE A 23 -40.01 16.68 -17.33
C ILE A 23 -41.06 15.66 -17.74
N GLU A 24 -40.72 14.39 -17.83
CA GLU A 24 -41.70 13.30 -17.83
C GLU A 24 -41.15 12.09 -17.06
N SER A 25 -41.87 11.74 -16.00
CA SER A 25 -41.71 10.50 -15.26
C SER A 25 -42.05 9.33 -16.17
N SER A 26 -41.04 8.66 -16.70
CA SER A 26 -41.22 7.39 -17.40
C SER A 26 -40.47 6.31 -16.63
N VAL A 27 -41.24 5.43 -15.99
CA VAL A 27 -40.76 4.14 -15.53
C VAL A 27 -40.35 3.39 -16.79
N GLU A 28 -39.03 3.29 -17.04
CA GLU A 28 -38.53 2.43 -18.10
C GLU A 28 -38.85 0.98 -17.76
N THR A 29 -39.86 0.46 -18.43
CA THR A 29 -40.19 -0.96 -18.48
C THR A 29 -38.96 -1.69 -18.99
N VAL A 30 -38.34 -2.45 -18.09
CA VAL A 30 -37.25 -3.38 -18.40
C VAL A 30 -37.68 -4.29 -19.53
N ASN A 31 -37.04 -4.15 -20.70
CA ASN A 31 -37.15 -5.10 -21.80
C ASN A 31 -36.60 -6.45 -21.31
N LEU A 32 -37.51 -7.36 -20.93
CA LEU A 32 -37.18 -8.70 -20.49
C LEU A 32 -36.69 -9.51 -21.70
N SER A 33 -35.37 -9.53 -21.90
CA SER A 33 -34.72 -10.45 -22.83
C SER A 33 -35.15 -11.88 -22.49
N THR A 34 -35.76 -12.57 -23.45
CA THR A 34 -36.32 -13.93 -23.36
C THR A 34 -35.27 -15.05 -23.26
N GLN A 35 -34.02 -14.74 -22.88
CA GLN A 35 -33.02 -15.76 -22.57
C GLN A 35 -33.22 -16.26 -21.15
N GLU A 36 -33.41 -17.57 -20.99
CA GLU A 36 -33.43 -18.20 -19.68
C GLU A 36 -32.17 -17.79 -18.90
N PRO A 37 -32.33 -17.32 -17.65
CA PRO A 37 -31.20 -16.79 -16.90
C PRO A 37 -30.23 -17.92 -16.57
N THR A 38 -29.02 -17.81 -17.12
CA THR A 38 -27.95 -18.77 -16.81
C THR A 38 -27.56 -18.61 -15.34
N LEU A 39 -27.69 -19.68 -14.58
CA LEU A 39 -27.32 -19.75 -13.16
C LEU A 39 -25.89 -20.25 -13.01
N ASP A 40 -25.23 -19.83 -11.93
CA ASP A 40 -23.89 -20.23 -11.52
C ASP A 40 -23.81 -20.32 -9.99
N PHE A 41 -22.68 -20.80 -9.47
CA PHE A 41 -22.43 -20.92 -8.03
C PHE A 41 -21.42 -19.88 -7.55
N THR A 42 -21.72 -19.23 -6.43
CA THR A 42 -20.78 -18.37 -5.69
C THR A 42 -19.66 -19.17 -5.01
N GLU A 43 -18.64 -18.51 -4.46
CA GLU A 43 -17.56 -19.15 -3.69
C GLU A 43 -18.06 -20.02 -2.52
N ASN A 44 -19.25 -19.70 -1.99
CA ASN A 44 -19.90 -20.44 -0.90
C ASN A 44 -20.89 -21.51 -1.41
N CYS A 45 -20.82 -21.86 -2.69
CA CYS A 45 -21.73 -22.78 -3.37
C CYS A 45 -23.22 -22.36 -3.32
N SER A 46 -23.51 -21.07 -3.10
CA SER A 46 -24.88 -20.56 -3.22
C SER A 46 -25.20 -20.26 -4.68
N LEU A 47 -26.42 -20.60 -5.10
CA LEU A 47 -26.93 -20.40 -6.46
C LEU A 47 -27.14 -18.91 -6.73
N THR A 48 -26.60 -18.40 -7.83
CA THR A 48 -26.72 -17.00 -8.26
C THR A 48 -26.89 -16.92 -9.76
N TYR A 49 -27.43 -15.80 -10.27
CA TYR A 49 -27.37 -15.50 -11.69
C TYR A 49 -25.92 -15.26 -12.13
N LYS A 50 -25.57 -15.73 -13.34
CA LYS A 50 -24.24 -15.56 -13.95
C LYS A 50 -23.97 -14.11 -14.39
N ALA A 51 -25.03 -13.40 -14.78
CA ALA A 51 -25.04 -11.98 -15.06
C ALA A 51 -26.46 -11.45 -14.82
N THR A 52 -26.56 -10.22 -14.31
CA THR A 52 -27.82 -9.56 -14.00
C THR A 52 -28.31 -8.66 -15.14
N GLY A 53 -27.51 -8.49 -16.19
CA GLY A 53 -27.75 -7.55 -17.29
C GLY A 53 -27.32 -6.11 -16.96
N ASN A 54 -27.02 -5.80 -15.70
CA ASN A 54 -26.46 -4.53 -15.27
C ASN A 54 -24.96 -4.68 -14.91
N PRO A 55 -24.04 -4.13 -15.71
CA PRO A 55 -22.61 -4.28 -15.47
C PRO A 55 -22.12 -3.74 -14.11
N CYS A 56 -22.76 -2.70 -13.57
CA CYS A 56 -22.43 -2.18 -12.24
C CYS A 56 -22.86 -3.15 -11.13
N LEU A 57 -24.01 -3.80 -11.29
CA LEU A 57 -24.49 -4.81 -10.35
C LEU A 57 -23.63 -6.08 -10.40
N ASP A 58 -23.23 -6.49 -11.61
CA ASP A 58 -22.31 -7.61 -11.81
C ASP A 58 -20.93 -7.32 -11.21
N PHE A 59 -20.43 -6.10 -11.34
CA PHE A 59 -19.21 -5.66 -10.64
C PHE A 59 -19.39 -5.73 -9.12
N PHE A 60 -20.53 -5.28 -8.61
CA PHE A 60 -20.82 -5.33 -7.18
C PHE A 60 -20.98 -6.75 -6.63
N PHE A 61 -21.54 -7.73 -7.34
CA PHE A 61 -21.69 -9.08 -6.79
C PHE A 61 -20.49 -9.99 -7.08
N HIS A 62 -19.92 -9.93 -8.28
CA HIS A 62 -18.95 -10.93 -8.71
C HIS A 62 -17.49 -10.53 -8.48
N VAL A 63 -17.19 -9.28 -8.10
CA VAL A 63 -15.84 -8.92 -7.64
C VAL A 63 -15.72 -9.23 -6.15
N VAL A 64 -14.99 -10.30 -5.86
CA VAL A 64 -14.77 -10.89 -4.54
C VAL A 64 -13.28 -11.22 -4.38
N PRO A 65 -12.80 -11.55 -3.16
CA PRO A 65 -11.37 -11.74 -2.93
C PRO A 65 -10.70 -12.80 -3.83
N SER A 66 -11.40 -13.87 -4.20
CA SER A 66 -10.84 -14.90 -5.09
C SER A 66 -10.83 -14.50 -6.57
N THR A 67 -11.61 -13.49 -6.98
CA THR A 67 -11.71 -13.04 -8.39
C THR A 67 -10.32 -12.69 -8.92
N PRO A 68 -9.85 -13.25 -10.04
CA PRO A 68 -8.57 -12.86 -10.62
C PRO A 68 -8.48 -11.38 -11.01
N SER A 69 -7.25 -10.84 -11.08
CA SER A 69 -7.04 -9.42 -11.42
C SER A 69 -7.54 -9.08 -12.83
N HIS A 70 -7.40 -9.98 -13.81
CA HIS A 70 -7.85 -9.75 -15.18
C HIS A 70 -9.39 -9.66 -15.27
N GLU A 71 -10.13 -10.55 -14.59
CA GLU A 71 -11.59 -10.48 -14.51
C GLU A 71 -12.06 -9.22 -13.77
N THR A 72 -11.33 -8.82 -12.73
CA THR A 72 -11.62 -7.56 -12.03
C THR A 72 -11.54 -6.38 -12.99
N VAL A 73 -10.47 -6.30 -13.80
CA VAL A 73 -10.29 -5.25 -14.81
C VAL A 73 -11.41 -5.28 -15.86
N GLU A 74 -11.77 -6.44 -16.38
CA GLU A 74 -12.84 -6.58 -17.36
C GLU A 74 -14.18 -6.06 -16.81
N ARG A 75 -14.50 -6.42 -15.56
CA ARG A 75 -15.74 -5.97 -14.91
C ARG A 75 -15.72 -4.47 -14.61
N VAL A 76 -14.59 -3.91 -14.18
CA VAL A 76 -14.44 -2.45 -14.03
C VAL A 76 -14.68 -1.76 -15.37
N GLN A 77 -14.09 -2.26 -16.46
CA GLN A 77 -14.23 -1.67 -17.78
C GLN A 77 -15.68 -1.69 -18.28
N LYS A 78 -16.39 -2.82 -18.14
CA LYS A 78 -17.82 -2.93 -18.51
C LYS A 78 -18.69 -2.03 -17.65
N ALA A 79 -18.48 -2.02 -16.34
CA ALA A 79 -19.22 -1.15 -15.42
C ALA A 79 -18.99 0.34 -15.75
N TRP A 80 -17.73 0.71 -16.02
CA TRP A 80 -17.36 2.09 -16.31
C TRP A 80 -17.95 2.57 -17.62
N ALA A 81 -17.95 1.75 -18.67
CA ALA A 81 -18.59 2.07 -19.94
C ALA A 81 -20.11 2.27 -19.79
N TYR A 82 -20.74 1.60 -18.82
CA TYR A 82 -22.16 1.70 -18.54
C TYR A 82 -22.50 2.94 -17.68
N HIS A 83 -21.89 3.08 -16.50
CA HIS A 83 -22.16 4.22 -15.60
C HIS A 83 -20.92 4.60 -14.75
N PRO A 84 -20.03 5.48 -15.26
CA PRO A 84 -18.74 5.78 -14.65
C PRO A 84 -18.78 6.22 -13.18
N LEU A 85 -19.72 7.10 -12.81
CA LEU A 85 -19.83 7.60 -11.44
C LEU A 85 -20.23 6.50 -10.45
N THR A 86 -21.07 5.56 -10.89
CA THR A 86 -21.48 4.42 -10.06
C THR A 86 -20.33 3.44 -9.94
N THR A 87 -19.61 3.19 -11.03
CA THR A 87 -18.38 2.39 -10.97
C THR A 87 -17.35 2.99 -10.02
N LEU A 88 -17.15 4.31 -10.03
CA LEU A 88 -16.25 4.98 -9.09
C LEU A 88 -16.67 4.79 -7.63
N LYS A 89 -17.97 4.92 -7.34
CA LYS A 89 -18.54 4.61 -6.01
C LYS A 89 -18.30 3.16 -5.62
N LEU A 90 -18.47 2.22 -6.56
CA LEU A 90 -18.24 0.80 -6.32
C LEU A 90 -16.75 0.48 -6.10
N ILE A 91 -15.84 1.18 -6.79
CA ILE A 91 -14.39 1.09 -6.52
C ILE A 91 -14.09 1.55 -5.08
N CYS A 92 -14.70 2.65 -4.62
CA CYS A 92 -14.59 3.08 -3.22
C CYS A 92 -15.16 2.03 -2.25
N ASN A 93 -16.30 1.43 -2.60
CA ASN A 93 -16.94 0.36 -1.83
C ASN A 93 -16.05 -0.89 -1.72
N LEU A 94 -15.26 -1.24 -2.74
CA LEU A 94 -14.28 -2.33 -2.62
C LEU A 94 -13.35 -2.11 -1.42
N ARG A 95 -12.87 -0.89 -1.24
CA ARG A 95 -11.89 -0.59 -0.19
C ARG A 95 -12.47 -0.37 1.19
N GLY A 96 -13.72 0.11 1.27
CA GLY A 96 -14.38 0.53 2.51
C GLY A 96 -14.18 -0.42 3.69
N VAL A 97 -13.48 0.03 4.74
CA VAL A 97 -13.11 -0.82 5.91
C VAL A 97 -14.04 -0.66 7.10
N ARG A 98 -14.66 0.52 7.24
CA ARG A 98 -15.39 0.93 8.45
C ARG A 98 -16.87 0.53 8.39
N GLY A 99 -17.16 -0.69 7.94
CA GLY A 99 -18.53 -1.19 7.73
C GLY A 99 -19.25 -0.60 6.51
N ILE A 100 -18.56 0.22 5.71
CA ILE A 100 -19.10 0.91 4.52
C ILE A 100 -18.85 0.17 3.20
N GLY A 101 -18.17 -0.98 3.24
CA GLY A 101 -17.73 -1.67 2.04
C GLY A 101 -17.16 -3.07 2.28
N LYS A 102 -16.53 -3.62 1.24
CA LYS A 102 -16.07 -5.02 1.19
C LYS A 102 -14.70 -5.26 1.81
N SER A 103 -13.96 -4.21 2.17
CA SER A 103 -12.59 -4.29 2.70
C SER A 103 -11.59 -5.06 1.81
N ASP A 104 -11.87 -5.18 0.51
CA ASP A 104 -11.03 -5.86 -0.46
C ASP A 104 -9.96 -4.91 -1.02
N LYS A 105 -8.82 -4.86 -0.32
CA LYS A 105 -7.67 -4.05 -0.73
C LYS A 105 -7.09 -4.49 -2.08
N GLN A 106 -7.12 -5.79 -2.41
CA GLN A 106 -6.41 -6.29 -3.60
C GLN A 106 -7.17 -5.88 -4.85
N ARG A 107 -8.50 -6.09 -4.87
CA ARG A 107 -9.36 -5.69 -5.99
C ARG A 107 -9.44 -4.18 -6.10
N PHE A 108 -9.42 -3.47 -4.97
CA PHE A 108 -9.29 -2.01 -4.98
C PHE A 108 -8.00 -1.56 -5.68
N TYR A 109 -6.84 -2.11 -5.34
CA TYR A 109 -5.59 -1.72 -6.01
C TYR A 109 -5.61 -2.07 -7.50
N THR A 110 -6.13 -3.24 -7.89
CA THR A 110 -6.32 -3.57 -9.30
C THR A 110 -7.18 -2.52 -10.03
N ALA A 111 -8.32 -2.12 -9.43
CA ALA A 111 -9.17 -1.09 -9.99
C ALA A 111 -8.52 0.30 -10.02
N ALA A 112 -7.74 0.65 -9.00
CA ALA A 112 -6.99 1.92 -8.94
C ALA A 112 -5.89 1.98 -10.02
N LEU A 113 -5.20 0.87 -10.29
CA LEU A 113 -4.21 0.77 -11.37
C LEU A 113 -4.88 0.89 -12.75
N TRP A 114 -6.06 0.30 -12.91
CA TRP A 114 -6.87 0.51 -14.10
C TRP A 114 -7.29 1.99 -14.26
N LEU A 115 -7.74 2.64 -13.18
CA LEU A 115 -8.04 4.08 -13.20
C LEU A 115 -6.81 4.91 -13.55
N HIS A 116 -5.62 4.57 -13.05
CA HIS A 116 -4.39 5.28 -13.40
C HIS A 116 -4.11 5.21 -14.91
N LYS A 117 -4.32 4.04 -15.51
CA LYS A 117 -4.06 3.80 -16.94
C LYS A 117 -5.07 4.48 -17.86
N HIS A 118 -6.35 4.52 -17.48
CA HIS A 118 -7.44 4.97 -18.35
C HIS A 118 -8.04 6.33 -17.97
N HIS A 119 -8.09 6.65 -16.67
CA HIS A 119 -8.71 7.85 -16.11
C HIS A 119 -7.84 8.50 -15.02
N PRO A 120 -6.57 8.86 -15.32
CA PRO A 120 -5.60 9.29 -14.31
C PRO A 120 -6.03 10.55 -13.54
N LYS A 121 -6.74 11.47 -14.21
CA LYS A 121 -7.28 12.67 -13.55
C LYS A 121 -8.31 12.30 -12.49
N THR A 122 -9.18 11.34 -12.77
CA THR A 122 -10.17 10.88 -11.80
C THR A 122 -9.50 10.25 -10.58
N LEU A 123 -8.45 9.44 -10.79
CA LEU A 123 -7.70 8.85 -9.68
C LEU A 123 -7.04 9.92 -8.79
N ALA A 124 -6.35 10.88 -9.41
CA ALA A 124 -5.62 11.92 -8.69
C ALA A 124 -6.56 12.90 -7.96
N LEU A 125 -7.60 13.39 -8.64
CA LEU A 125 -8.53 14.37 -8.05
C LEU A 125 -9.41 13.78 -6.94
N ASN A 126 -9.60 12.46 -6.91
CA ASN A 126 -10.33 11.76 -5.84
C ASN A 126 -9.40 11.10 -4.80
N ALA A 127 -8.10 11.43 -4.79
CA ALA A 127 -7.14 10.81 -3.87
C ALA A 127 -7.56 10.96 -2.40
N LYS A 128 -8.06 12.15 -2.01
CA LYS A 128 -8.60 12.38 -0.66
C LYS A 128 -9.76 11.43 -0.35
N THR A 129 -10.72 11.33 -1.26
CA THR A 129 -11.89 10.46 -1.10
C THR A 129 -11.50 8.99 -0.95
N PHE A 130 -10.52 8.51 -1.71
CA PHE A 130 -10.01 7.15 -1.54
C PHE A 130 -9.38 6.91 -0.16
N ALA A 131 -8.68 7.91 0.40
CA ALA A 131 -8.16 7.82 1.75
C ALA A 131 -9.26 7.80 2.83
N ASP A 132 -10.37 8.51 2.60
CA ASP A 132 -11.52 8.54 3.51
C ASP A 132 -12.26 7.19 3.54
N PHE A 133 -12.49 6.56 2.38
CA PHE A 133 -13.07 5.22 2.31
C PHE A 133 -12.12 4.13 2.84
N GLY A 134 -10.83 4.25 2.48
CA GLY A 134 -9.76 3.35 2.90
C GLY A 134 -8.89 3.95 4.00
N TYR A 135 -7.59 4.00 3.70
CA TYR A 135 -6.56 4.62 4.51
C TYR A 135 -5.64 5.48 3.65
N PHE A 136 -5.02 6.50 4.24
CA PHE A 136 -3.94 7.28 3.61
C PHE A 136 -2.80 6.42 3.05
N LYS A 137 -2.49 5.28 3.70
CA LYS A 137 -1.51 4.31 3.19
C LYS A 137 -1.84 3.78 1.80
N ASP A 138 -3.12 3.66 1.46
CA ASP A 138 -3.54 3.12 0.18
C ASP A 138 -3.04 4.00 -0.98
N LEU A 139 -2.95 5.31 -0.79
CA LEU A 139 -2.39 6.25 -1.77
C LEU A 139 -0.90 5.98 -2.04
N LEU A 140 -0.13 5.75 -0.98
CA LEU A 140 1.28 5.39 -1.09
C LEU A 140 1.46 4.02 -1.76
N GLU A 141 0.56 3.08 -1.46
CA GLU A 141 0.59 1.75 -2.06
C GLU A 141 0.28 1.80 -3.56
N ILE A 142 -0.69 2.61 -3.99
CA ILE A 142 -0.99 2.81 -5.42
C ILE A 142 0.24 3.37 -6.15
N LEU A 143 0.89 4.41 -5.62
CA LEU A 143 2.13 4.95 -6.20
C LEU A 143 3.24 3.91 -6.28
N TYR A 144 3.40 3.10 -5.22
CA TYR A 144 4.39 2.03 -5.18
C TYR A 144 4.11 0.95 -6.23
N LEU A 145 2.85 0.54 -6.40
CA LEU A 145 2.48 -0.47 -7.39
C LEU A 145 2.61 0.04 -8.83
N ILE A 146 2.36 1.32 -9.08
CA ILE A 146 2.63 1.92 -10.41
C ILE A 146 4.13 1.90 -10.71
N LEU A 147 4.98 2.13 -9.70
CA LEU A 147 6.42 2.17 -9.88
C LEU A 147 7.07 0.77 -9.95
N GLU A 148 6.69 -0.14 -9.07
CA GLU A 148 7.27 -1.48 -8.96
C GLU A 148 6.56 -2.54 -9.81
N GLY A 149 5.32 -2.28 -10.22
CA GLY A 149 4.47 -3.20 -10.95
C GLY A 149 3.38 -3.84 -10.08
N GLU A 150 2.31 -4.27 -10.73
CA GLU A 150 1.08 -4.72 -10.07
C GLU A 150 1.31 -5.95 -9.17
N SER A 151 2.22 -6.85 -9.57
CA SER A 151 2.56 -8.07 -8.83
C SER A 151 3.71 -7.87 -7.83
N ALA A 152 4.20 -6.64 -7.60
CA ALA A 152 5.39 -6.40 -6.77
C ALA A 152 5.24 -6.97 -5.34
N ARG A 153 4.05 -6.86 -4.74
CA ARG A 153 3.78 -7.41 -3.41
C ARG A 153 3.68 -8.94 -3.38
N GLU A 154 3.13 -9.53 -4.44
CA GLU A 154 3.04 -10.99 -4.57
C GLU A 154 4.42 -11.61 -4.75
N ILE A 155 5.27 -10.99 -5.58
CA ILE A 155 6.67 -11.37 -5.79
C ILE A 155 7.44 -11.25 -4.47
N ALA A 156 7.34 -10.09 -3.78
CA ALA A 156 8.02 -9.88 -2.51
C ALA A 156 7.60 -10.89 -1.43
N LYS A 157 6.31 -11.25 -1.37
CA LYS A 157 5.80 -12.29 -0.47
C LYS A 157 6.39 -13.66 -0.82
N ARG A 158 6.37 -14.04 -2.10
CA ARG A 158 6.94 -15.30 -2.58
C ARG A 158 8.43 -15.42 -2.27
N GLU A 159 9.21 -14.36 -2.49
CA GLU A 159 10.63 -14.33 -2.13
C GLU A 159 10.85 -14.48 -0.62
N TRP A 160 10.03 -13.82 0.19
CA TRP A 160 10.10 -13.94 1.64
C TRP A 160 9.76 -15.35 2.12
N ASP A 161 8.73 -15.97 1.56
CA ASP A 161 8.34 -17.35 1.84
C ASP A 161 9.46 -18.34 1.47
N GLN A 162 10.10 -18.15 0.31
CA GLN A 162 11.26 -18.94 -0.10
C GLN A 162 12.44 -18.77 0.87
N ARG A 163 12.75 -17.54 1.30
CA ARG A 163 13.80 -17.26 2.28
C ARG A 163 13.50 -17.89 3.64
N LYS A 164 12.24 -17.86 4.09
CA LYS A 164 11.81 -18.53 5.31
C LYS A 164 11.97 -20.05 5.21
N GLY A 165 11.57 -20.64 4.09
CA GLY A 165 11.75 -22.06 3.79
C GLY A 165 13.22 -22.47 3.81
N ALA A 166 14.10 -21.68 3.19
CA ALA A 166 15.54 -21.95 3.11
C ALA A 166 16.27 -21.85 4.46
N LYS A 167 15.85 -20.94 5.35
CA LYS A 167 16.48 -20.76 6.67
C LYS A 167 16.05 -21.79 7.71
N GLY A 168 15.15 -22.74 7.37
CA GLY A 168 14.66 -23.74 8.31
C GLY A 168 13.94 -23.15 9.54
N VAL A 169 13.57 -21.86 9.47
CA VAL A 169 12.81 -21.16 10.51
C VAL A 169 11.36 -21.61 10.38
N GLY A 170 11.11 -22.81 10.90
CA GLY A 170 9.80 -23.35 11.23
C GLY A 170 8.71 -23.26 10.16
N ARG A 171 8.51 -24.36 9.43
CA ARG A 171 7.15 -24.89 9.26
C ARG A 171 6.60 -25.21 10.67
N ARG A 172 6.23 -24.19 11.44
CA ARG A 172 5.39 -24.36 12.62
C ARG A 172 3.95 -24.34 12.11
N MET A 173 3.37 -25.54 12.09
CA MET A 173 1.93 -25.80 11.95
C MET A 173 1.23 -25.20 10.72
N GLN A 174 1.18 -26.00 9.66
CA GLN A 174 -0.06 -26.23 8.90
C GLN A 174 0.07 -27.60 8.26
N GLY A 175 -0.71 -28.56 8.75
CA GLY A 175 -0.58 -29.97 8.42
C GLY A 175 -1.22 -30.84 9.49
N ARG A 176 -2.55 -30.78 9.55
CA ARG A 176 -3.35 -31.90 10.06
C ARG A 176 -3.00 -33.11 9.19
N GLY A 177 -2.58 -34.22 9.81
CA GLY A 177 -2.45 -35.52 9.15
C GLY A 177 -1.02 -36.08 9.09
N ARG A 178 -0.83 -37.27 9.68
CA ARG A 178 0.33 -38.18 9.67
C ARG A 178 1.48 -37.87 10.64
N ILE A 179 1.25 -38.26 11.89
CA ILE A 179 2.23 -38.33 12.99
C ILE A 179 3.35 -39.36 12.73
N THR A 180 3.12 -40.36 11.89
CA THR A 180 4.02 -41.53 11.74
C THR A 180 5.30 -41.25 10.92
N GLY A 181 5.32 -40.26 10.03
CA GLY A 181 6.50 -39.93 9.22
C GLY A 181 7.56 -39.05 9.92
N ARG A 182 7.18 -38.34 11.01
CA ARG A 182 8.06 -37.38 11.70
C ARG A 182 9.21 -38.05 12.45
N MET A 183 8.94 -39.18 13.09
CA MET A 183 9.93 -39.86 13.92
C MET A 183 11.06 -40.45 13.07
N HIS A 184 10.71 -41.04 11.92
CA HIS A 184 11.68 -41.62 11.00
C HIS A 184 12.62 -40.56 10.40
N HIS A 185 12.08 -39.40 10.03
CA HIS A 185 12.89 -38.28 9.50
C HIS A 185 13.79 -37.65 10.57
N PHE A 186 13.32 -37.56 11.83
CA PHE A 186 14.12 -37.06 12.95
C PHE A 186 15.31 -38.00 13.26
N LEU A 187 15.06 -39.31 13.32
CA LEU A 187 16.09 -40.32 13.59
C LEU A 187 17.12 -40.40 12.45
N ALA A 188 16.69 -40.34 11.19
CA ALA A 188 17.61 -40.29 10.04
C ALA A 188 18.52 -39.06 10.08
N ARG A 189 17.97 -37.88 10.42
CA ARG A 189 18.73 -36.63 10.56
C ARG A 189 19.75 -36.70 11.71
N LYS A 190 19.37 -37.33 12.84
CA LYS A 190 20.28 -37.54 13.98
C LYS A 190 21.44 -38.47 13.61
N ARG A 191 21.18 -39.52 12.83
CA ARG A 191 22.20 -40.47 12.34
C ARG A 191 23.19 -39.79 11.38
N LEU A 192 22.69 -39.04 10.39
CA LEU A 192 23.50 -38.25 9.46
C LEU A 192 24.35 -37.19 10.17
N ALA A 193 23.80 -36.52 11.20
CA ALA A 193 24.53 -35.54 11.99
C ALA A 193 25.67 -36.19 12.79
N ASN A 194 25.44 -37.38 13.36
CA ASN A 194 26.47 -38.13 14.08
C ASN A 194 27.59 -38.62 13.15
N MET A 195 27.25 -39.12 11.95
CA MET A 195 28.24 -39.54 10.95
C MET A 195 29.12 -38.37 10.47
N LYS A 196 28.53 -37.20 10.22
CA LYS A 196 29.28 -35.97 9.87
C LYS A 196 30.15 -35.46 11.02
N LYS A 197 29.77 -35.72 12.27
CA LYS A 197 30.55 -35.34 13.46
C LYS A 197 31.79 -36.22 13.63
N THR A 198 31.68 -37.51 13.35
CA THR A 198 32.83 -38.44 13.34
C THR A 198 33.82 -38.15 12.21
N GLU A 199 33.35 -37.77 11.02
CA GLU A 199 34.25 -37.39 9.93
C GLU A 199 34.94 -36.04 10.14
N LYS A 200 34.23 -35.02 10.63
CA LYS A 200 34.83 -33.70 10.92
C LYS A 200 35.93 -33.75 11.99
N ASN A 201 35.86 -34.69 12.92
CA ASN A 201 36.89 -34.85 13.95
C ASN A 201 38.20 -35.45 13.43
N LYS A 202 38.20 -36.07 12.23
CA LYS A 202 39.42 -36.63 11.62
C LYS A 202 40.23 -35.62 10.80
N THR A 203 39.65 -34.48 10.40
CA THR A 203 40.25 -33.54 9.42
C THR A 203 40.51 -32.12 9.96
N SER A 204 40.20 -31.81 11.21
CA SER A 204 40.38 -30.45 11.75
C SER A 204 41.79 -30.23 12.31
N SER A 205 42.68 -29.62 11.52
CA SER A 205 43.85 -28.91 12.06
C SER A 205 43.36 -27.83 13.04
N LYS A 206 43.77 -27.92 14.31
CA LYS A 206 43.22 -27.10 15.40
C LYS A 206 43.93 -25.75 15.46
N LEU A 207 43.46 -24.77 14.69
CA LEU A 207 43.76 -23.36 14.97
C LEU A 207 43.34 -23.04 16.43
N PRO A 208 44.16 -22.31 17.20
CA PRO A 208 43.84 -21.87 18.56
C PRO A 208 42.47 -21.19 18.63
N LYS A 209 41.74 -21.42 19.75
CA LYS A 209 40.38 -20.89 19.96
C LYS A 209 40.30 -19.38 19.72
N GLU A 210 41.31 -18.65 20.15
CA GLU A 210 41.41 -17.19 19.98
C GLU A 210 41.53 -16.77 18.51
N LEU A 211 42.37 -17.45 17.73
CA LEU A 211 42.53 -17.20 16.29
C LEU A 211 41.23 -17.50 15.55
N ARG A 212 40.52 -18.58 15.92
CA ARG A 212 39.20 -18.90 15.35
C ARG A 212 38.13 -17.84 15.68
N VAL A 213 38.13 -17.30 16.90
CA VAL A 213 37.20 -16.23 17.30
C VAL A 213 37.52 -14.95 16.52
N LYS A 214 38.81 -14.56 16.42
CA LYS A 214 39.23 -13.39 15.62
C LYS A 214 38.85 -13.52 14.14
N GLN A 215 39.09 -14.69 13.54
CA GLN A 215 38.70 -14.98 12.15
C GLN A 215 37.17 -14.91 11.95
N ASN A 216 36.39 -15.44 12.89
CA ASN A 216 34.93 -15.36 12.84
C ASN A 216 34.42 -13.92 12.98
N ILE A 217 34.98 -13.11 13.89
CA ILE A 217 34.61 -11.70 14.04
C ILE A 217 34.93 -10.93 12.75
N ALA A 218 36.12 -11.13 12.18
CA ALA A 218 36.52 -10.51 10.93
C ALA A 218 35.55 -10.90 9.79
N LYS A 219 35.21 -12.18 9.68
CA LYS A 219 34.24 -12.68 8.70
C LYS A 219 32.85 -12.04 8.89
N VAL A 220 32.31 -12.02 10.11
CA VAL A 220 31.00 -11.43 10.42
C VAL A 220 31.00 -9.92 10.13
N ASN A 221 32.09 -9.22 10.42
CA ASN A 221 32.22 -7.80 10.10
C ASN A 221 32.25 -7.57 8.59
N LEU A 222 33.00 -8.36 7.82
CA LEU A 222 33.01 -8.30 6.35
C LEU A 222 31.63 -8.59 5.76
N GLU A 223 30.93 -9.63 6.23
CA GLU A 223 29.56 -9.94 5.81
C GLU A 223 28.59 -8.80 6.16
N ARG A 224 28.76 -8.18 7.34
CA ARG A 224 27.95 -7.03 7.77
C ARG A 224 28.18 -5.81 6.88
N GLU A 225 29.43 -5.49 6.55
CA GLU A 225 29.77 -4.39 5.65
C GLU A 225 29.25 -4.65 4.24
N HIS A 226 29.46 -5.84 3.69
CA HIS A 226 28.89 -6.22 2.40
C HIS A 226 27.36 -6.13 2.41
N ALA A 227 26.69 -6.57 3.48
CA ALA A 227 25.25 -6.42 3.59
C ALA A 227 24.81 -4.94 3.73
N ARG A 228 25.64 -4.06 4.31
CA ARG A 228 25.40 -2.61 4.37
C ARG A 228 25.52 -1.97 3.00
N THR A 229 26.57 -2.28 2.23
CA THR A 229 26.75 -1.75 0.87
C THR A 229 25.63 -2.21 -0.05
N MET A 230 25.30 -3.51 -0.04
CA MET A 230 24.17 -4.05 -0.82
C MET A 230 22.83 -3.38 -0.46
N ARG A 231 22.59 -3.01 0.80
CA ARG A 231 21.39 -2.25 1.19
C ARG A 231 21.42 -0.83 0.65
N LYS A 232 22.57 -0.13 0.72
CA LYS A 232 22.73 1.22 0.17
C LYS A 232 22.52 1.24 -1.34
N GLU A 233 23.10 0.29 -2.06
CA GLU A 233 22.93 0.13 -3.51
C GLU A 233 21.46 -0.09 -3.89
N ARG A 234 20.74 -0.93 -3.15
CA ARG A 234 19.29 -1.14 -3.35
C ARG A 234 18.48 0.13 -3.14
N VAL A 235 18.76 0.88 -2.07
CA VAL A 235 18.08 2.15 -1.81
C VAL A 235 18.39 3.18 -2.89
N LEU A 236 19.65 3.26 -3.34
CA LEU A 236 20.05 4.14 -4.43
C LEU A 236 19.35 3.76 -5.75
N ALA A 237 19.22 2.47 -6.05
CA ALA A 237 18.51 2.00 -7.23
C ALA A 237 17.01 2.36 -7.18
N MET A 238 16.37 2.20 -6.02
CA MET A 238 14.97 2.63 -5.81
C MET A 238 14.83 4.14 -6.01
N ALA A 239 15.71 4.95 -5.41
CA ALA A 239 15.68 6.40 -5.53
C ALA A 239 15.87 6.86 -6.98
N LYS A 240 16.83 6.28 -7.72
CA LYS A 240 17.02 6.55 -9.15
C LYS A 240 15.77 6.24 -9.96
N LYS A 241 15.17 5.08 -9.72
CA LYS A 241 13.94 4.65 -10.40
C LYS A 241 12.77 5.60 -10.14
N ALA A 242 12.56 6.00 -8.88
CA ALA A 242 11.53 6.96 -8.50
C ALA A 242 11.73 8.32 -9.18
N PHE A 243 12.97 8.84 -9.12
CA PHE A 243 13.35 10.10 -9.75
C PHE A 243 13.15 10.08 -11.27
N GLU A 244 13.60 9.02 -11.95
CA GLU A 244 13.40 8.86 -13.39
C GLU A 244 11.91 8.78 -13.76
N ARG A 245 11.11 8.04 -12.99
CA ARG A 245 9.66 7.93 -13.24
C ARG A 245 8.96 9.27 -13.08
N TYR A 246 9.26 10.01 -12.00
CA TYR A 246 8.69 11.34 -11.74
C TYR A 246 9.00 12.35 -12.86
N ASN A 247 10.22 12.32 -13.39
CA ASN A 247 10.62 13.25 -14.44
C ASN A 247 10.08 12.87 -15.83
N ARG A 248 10.03 11.59 -16.17
CA ARG A 248 9.64 11.11 -17.51
C ARG A 248 8.13 10.94 -17.69
N ASP A 249 7.40 10.54 -16.65
CA ASP A 249 5.97 10.27 -16.75
C ASP A 249 5.13 11.39 -16.11
N PRO A 250 4.52 12.27 -16.91
CA PRO A 250 3.68 13.35 -16.39
C PRO A 250 2.41 12.84 -15.69
N VAL A 251 1.91 11.65 -16.05
CA VAL A 251 0.72 11.05 -15.43
C VAL A 251 1.04 10.55 -14.02
N TYR A 252 2.18 9.87 -13.86
CA TYR A 252 2.69 9.50 -12.54
C TYR A 252 2.99 10.73 -11.69
N ARG A 253 3.68 11.74 -12.25
CA ARG A 253 3.98 12.99 -11.54
C ARG A 253 2.72 13.67 -11.01
N PHE A 254 1.67 13.78 -11.84
CA PHE A 254 0.41 14.38 -11.43
C PHE A 254 -0.24 13.64 -10.25
N LEU A 255 -0.25 12.30 -10.27
CA LEU A 255 -0.76 11.53 -9.14
C LEU A 255 0.11 11.67 -7.89
N HIS A 256 1.44 11.64 -8.05
CA HIS A 256 2.39 11.81 -6.94
C HIS A 256 2.21 13.17 -6.26
N ASP A 257 2.05 14.23 -7.05
CA ASP A 257 1.80 15.58 -6.57
C ASP A 257 0.46 15.67 -5.85
N ALA A 258 -0.63 15.14 -6.44
CA ALA A 258 -1.94 15.11 -5.79
C ALA A 258 -1.95 14.34 -4.46
N VAL A 259 -1.25 13.21 -4.37
CA VAL A 259 -1.09 12.48 -3.10
C VAL A 259 -0.29 13.32 -2.08
N SER A 260 0.74 14.03 -2.54
CA SER A 260 1.53 14.91 -1.67
C SER A 260 0.69 16.08 -1.15
N ASP A 261 -0.18 16.66 -1.98
CA ASP A 261 -1.13 17.71 -1.62
C ASP A 261 -2.11 17.21 -0.55
N VAL A 262 -2.73 16.03 -0.75
CA VAL A 262 -3.64 15.42 0.22
C VAL A 262 -2.98 15.24 1.59
N PHE A 263 -1.76 14.71 1.65
CA PHE A 263 -1.06 14.60 2.93
C PHE A 263 -0.76 15.98 3.54
N ALA A 264 -0.29 16.94 2.75
CA ALA A 264 0.06 18.26 3.25
C ALA A 264 -1.16 19.02 3.79
N GLU A 265 -2.28 19.02 3.08
CA GLU A 265 -3.53 19.65 3.49
C GLU A 265 -4.08 19.02 4.78
N MET A 266 -4.13 17.70 4.85
CA MET A 266 -4.62 16.99 6.04
C MET A 266 -3.72 17.24 7.25
N LEU A 267 -2.39 17.25 7.08
CA LEU A 267 -1.47 17.54 8.18
C LEU A 267 -1.58 18.99 8.68
N LYS A 268 -1.81 19.95 7.78
CA LYS A 268 -2.06 21.36 8.17
C LYS A 268 -3.37 21.47 8.97
N ALA A 269 -4.44 20.83 8.49
CA ALA A 269 -5.72 20.80 9.19
C ALA A 269 -5.61 20.11 10.56
N ASP A 270 -4.90 18.98 10.64
CA ASP A 270 -4.65 18.24 11.88
C ASP A 270 -3.87 19.10 12.90
N MET A 271 -2.84 19.83 12.45
CA MET A 271 -2.09 20.76 13.31
C MET A 271 -2.95 21.93 13.78
N GLN A 272 -3.83 22.45 12.93
CA GLN A 272 -4.78 23.48 13.34
C GLN A 272 -5.75 22.95 14.40
N ALA A 273 -6.34 21.77 14.19
CA ALA A 273 -7.22 21.12 15.16
C ALA A 273 -6.50 20.85 16.49
N LEU A 274 -5.23 20.43 16.44
CA LEU A 274 -4.39 20.26 17.61
C LEU A 274 -4.21 21.57 18.39
N ASN A 275 -3.88 22.66 17.70
CA ASN A 275 -3.70 23.98 18.34
C ASN A 275 -5.01 24.53 18.93
N GLU A 276 -6.15 24.18 18.36
CA GLU A 276 -7.49 24.52 18.87
C GLU A 276 -8.00 23.56 19.96
N GLY A 277 -7.22 22.53 20.33
CA GLY A 277 -7.62 21.51 21.32
C GLY A 277 -8.70 20.53 20.83
N LYS A 278 -9.01 20.52 19.52
CA LYS A 278 -10.01 19.66 18.89
C LYS A 278 -9.42 18.28 18.54
N HIS A 279 -8.97 17.55 19.56
CA HIS A 279 -8.25 16.28 19.36
C HIS A 279 -9.08 15.22 18.60
N ARG A 280 -10.41 15.27 18.69
CA ARG A 280 -11.32 14.34 17.99
C ARG A 280 -11.38 14.55 16.49
N ASP A 281 -10.98 15.73 16.02
CA ASP A 281 -11.02 16.12 14.61
C ASP A 281 -9.70 15.80 13.89
N ILE A 282 -8.67 15.36 14.64
CA ILE A 282 -7.37 14.98 14.10
C ILE A 282 -7.51 13.67 13.30
N SER A 283 -7.09 13.72 12.04
CA SER A 283 -7.11 12.59 11.12
C SER A 283 -5.97 11.60 11.38
N LEU A 284 -6.02 10.45 10.70
CA LEU A 284 -4.93 9.48 10.70
C LEU A 284 -3.86 9.77 9.62
N ALA A 285 -3.85 10.97 9.02
CA ALA A 285 -2.85 11.32 8.00
C ALA A 285 -1.42 11.25 8.57
N ALA A 286 -1.20 11.79 9.78
CA ALA A 286 0.09 11.73 10.45
C ALA A 286 0.59 10.30 10.68
N LYS A 287 -0.31 9.36 11.01
CA LYS A 287 0.03 7.94 11.21
C LYS A 287 0.66 7.31 9.96
N TRP A 288 0.16 7.69 8.79
CA TRP A 288 0.55 7.09 7.52
C TRP A 288 1.51 7.94 6.70
N CYS A 289 1.76 9.20 7.10
CA CYS A 289 2.71 10.08 6.44
C CYS A 289 4.13 9.45 6.50
N PRO A 290 4.80 9.28 5.35
CA PRO A 290 6.13 8.71 5.32
C PRO A 290 7.14 9.68 5.96
N THR A 291 7.96 9.14 6.84
CA THR A 291 9.13 9.85 7.39
C THR A 291 10.33 9.66 6.48
N ILE A 292 11.35 10.50 6.67
CA ILE A 292 12.66 10.32 6.04
C ILE A 292 13.16 8.88 6.24
N ASP A 293 13.67 8.28 5.16
CA ASP A 293 14.21 6.91 5.15
C ASP A 293 13.20 5.80 5.48
N SER A 294 11.91 6.09 5.54
CA SER A 294 10.87 5.06 5.62
C SER A 294 10.85 4.21 4.34
N ALA A 295 10.20 3.04 4.40
CA ALA A 295 10.14 2.14 3.23
C ALA A 295 9.48 2.80 2.00
N TYR A 296 8.41 3.57 2.21
CA TYR A 296 7.77 4.35 1.14
C TYR A 296 8.64 5.52 0.70
N ASP A 297 9.29 6.24 1.62
CA ASP A 297 10.18 7.35 1.22
C ASP A 297 11.36 6.86 0.37
N LYS A 298 11.99 5.74 0.75
CA LYS A 298 13.08 5.13 -0.04
C LYS A 298 12.66 4.69 -1.44
N SER A 299 11.38 4.35 -1.64
CA SER A 299 10.85 3.89 -2.92
C SER A 299 10.16 4.96 -3.73
N LEU A 300 9.63 6.02 -3.11
CA LEU A 300 8.81 7.04 -3.77
C LEU A 300 9.43 8.45 -3.72
N LEU A 301 10.36 8.71 -2.80
CA LEU A 301 10.91 10.04 -2.52
C LEU A 301 9.85 11.10 -2.15
N ILE A 302 8.72 10.65 -1.61
CA ILE A 302 7.54 11.49 -1.39
C ILE A 302 7.62 12.35 -0.11
N CYS A 303 8.47 12.01 0.88
CA CYS A 303 8.55 12.78 2.13
C CYS A 303 9.01 14.22 1.87
N GLU A 304 9.95 14.41 0.94
CA GLU A 304 10.40 15.74 0.52
C GLU A 304 9.25 16.55 -0.11
N SER A 305 8.49 15.91 -1.00
CA SER A 305 7.36 16.50 -1.71
C SER A 305 6.26 16.98 -0.76
N ILE A 306 5.94 16.19 0.27
CA ILE A 306 4.99 16.55 1.33
C ILE A 306 5.56 17.68 2.19
N ALA A 307 6.82 17.56 2.64
CA ALA A 307 7.44 18.54 3.52
C ALA A 307 7.52 19.94 2.89
N LYS A 308 7.87 20.03 1.60
CA LYS A 308 7.90 21.29 0.85
C LYS A 308 6.51 21.96 0.71
N ARG A 309 5.43 21.17 0.71
CA ARG A 309 4.05 21.70 0.67
C ARG A 309 3.56 22.14 2.05
N VAL A 310 4.00 21.45 3.10
CA VAL A 310 3.71 21.84 4.50
C VAL A 310 4.46 23.11 4.87
N PHE A 311 5.73 23.23 4.46
CA PHE A 311 6.60 24.38 4.70
C PHE A 311 7.14 24.95 3.39
N PRO A 312 6.34 25.72 2.62
CA PRO A 312 6.80 26.36 1.38
C PRO A 312 7.98 27.30 1.60
N LYS A 313 8.79 27.57 0.57
CA LYS A 313 9.98 28.45 0.68
C LYS A 313 9.60 29.86 1.14
N GLU A 314 8.42 30.31 0.75
CA GLU A 314 7.87 31.63 1.04
C GLU A 314 7.40 31.76 2.49
N SER A 315 7.24 30.63 3.21
CA SER A 315 6.70 30.62 4.57
C SER A 315 7.69 31.09 5.64
N ASP A 316 8.99 31.06 5.37
CA ASP A 316 10.04 31.39 6.33
C ASP A 316 11.21 32.09 5.61
N PRO A 317 11.63 33.29 6.04
CA PRO A 317 12.80 33.96 5.48
C PRO A 317 14.08 33.12 5.52
N GLU A 318 14.23 32.21 6.49
CA GLU A 318 15.40 31.31 6.60
C GLU A 318 15.54 30.44 5.33
N TYR A 319 14.45 30.12 4.64
CA TYR A 319 14.48 29.23 3.48
C TYR A 319 14.92 29.90 2.18
N GLN A 320 14.75 31.22 2.08
CA GLN A 320 15.00 31.94 0.82
C GLN A 320 16.47 31.92 0.43
N THR A 321 17.36 31.90 1.43
CA THR A 321 18.82 31.89 1.24
C THR A 321 19.40 30.48 1.16
N LEU A 322 18.61 29.43 1.38
CA LEU A 322 19.10 28.06 1.39
C LEU A 322 19.11 27.46 -0.02
N GLU A 323 20.18 26.71 -0.29
CA GLU A 323 20.23 25.80 -1.42
C GLU A 323 19.13 24.73 -1.32
N ASP A 324 18.59 24.29 -2.46
CA ASP A 324 17.48 23.34 -2.55
C ASP A 324 17.68 22.06 -1.72
N ALA A 325 18.90 21.51 -1.71
CA ALA A 325 19.22 20.31 -0.95
C ALA A 325 19.15 20.56 0.57
N HIS A 326 19.68 21.69 1.02
CA HIS A 326 19.66 22.10 2.43
C HIS A 326 18.23 22.44 2.88
N TYR A 327 17.47 23.15 2.05
CA TYR A 327 16.05 23.41 2.25
C TYR A 327 15.25 22.10 2.39
N ALA A 328 15.41 21.17 1.45
CA ALA A 328 14.74 19.87 1.46
C ALA A 328 15.05 19.04 2.72
N TYR A 329 16.29 19.08 3.21
CA TYR A 329 16.65 18.43 4.47
C TYR A 329 15.97 19.10 5.66
N ARG A 330 16.01 20.44 5.74
CA ARG A 330 15.42 21.24 6.82
C ARG A 330 13.92 21.02 6.95
N VAL A 331 13.17 21.10 5.86
CA VAL A 331 11.71 20.93 5.91
C VAL A 331 11.30 19.50 6.25
N ARG A 332 12.07 18.48 5.82
CA ARG A 332 11.79 17.08 6.21
C ARG A 332 12.02 16.84 7.70
N ASP A 333 13.06 17.42 8.29
CA ASP A 333 13.29 17.31 9.73
C ASP A 333 12.23 18.09 10.53
N ARG A 334 11.83 19.30 10.06
CA ARG A 334 10.72 20.06 10.65
C ARG A 334 9.38 19.30 10.56
N LEU A 335 9.06 18.70 9.41
CA LEU A 335 7.86 17.86 9.25
C LEU A 335 7.81 16.77 10.33
N ARG A 336 8.93 16.06 10.54
CA ARG A 336 9.00 15.03 11.58
C ARG A 336 8.82 15.62 12.98
N LYS A 337 9.60 16.64 13.36
CA LYS A 337 9.67 17.14 14.73
C LYS A 337 8.49 18.04 15.14
N GLN A 338 8.04 18.90 14.24
CA GLN A 338 7.04 19.95 14.53
C GLN A 338 5.62 19.51 14.17
N VAL A 339 5.45 18.52 13.29
CA VAL A 339 4.12 18.07 12.84
C VAL A 339 3.86 16.63 13.27
N LEU A 340 4.67 15.67 12.82
CA LEU A 340 4.37 14.25 13.05
C LEU A 340 4.50 13.86 14.52
N VAL A 341 5.55 14.30 15.22
CA VAL A 341 5.74 13.96 16.65
C VAL A 341 4.59 14.45 17.55
N PRO A 342 4.16 15.72 17.49
CA PRO A 342 3.00 16.18 18.26
C PRO A 342 1.71 15.44 17.91
N LEU A 343 1.43 15.22 16.63
CA LEU A 343 0.22 14.52 16.18
C LEU A 343 0.23 13.05 16.62
N HIS A 344 1.37 12.36 16.53
CA HIS A 344 1.50 10.97 16.98
C HIS A 344 1.26 10.82 18.49
N LYS A 345 1.66 11.84 19.28
CA LYS A 345 1.43 11.86 20.73
C LYS A 345 -0.06 11.97 21.06
N VAL A 346 -0.79 12.88 20.38
CA VAL A 346 -2.23 13.06 20.63
C VAL A 346 -3.07 11.91 20.06
N LEU A 347 -2.62 11.30 18.95
CA LEU A 347 -3.25 10.09 18.40
C LEU A 347 -2.94 8.82 19.21
N GLU A 348 -2.11 8.91 20.25
CA GLU A 348 -1.83 7.80 21.16
C GLU A 348 -1.38 6.52 20.42
N LEU A 349 -0.54 6.69 19.38
CA LEU A 349 -0.15 5.59 18.52
C LEU A 349 0.69 4.56 19.28
N PRO A 350 0.28 3.26 19.34
CA PRO A 350 1.00 2.22 20.06
C PRO A 350 2.48 2.13 19.70
N GLU A 351 2.80 2.39 18.42
CA GLU A 351 4.16 2.32 17.89
C GLU A 351 5.12 3.30 18.60
N VAL A 352 4.63 4.45 19.10
CA VAL A 352 5.43 5.43 19.84
C VAL A 352 5.85 4.87 21.20
N TYR A 353 4.92 4.28 21.93
CA TYR A 353 5.16 3.67 23.24
C TYR A 353 6.04 2.42 23.13
N MET A 354 5.76 1.56 22.14
CA MET A 354 6.57 0.37 21.86
C MET A 354 8.02 0.73 21.55
N SER A 355 8.25 1.78 20.76
CA SER A 355 9.60 2.24 20.42
C SER A 355 10.35 2.83 21.61
N ALA A 356 9.62 3.37 22.59
CA ALA A 356 10.15 3.85 23.86
C ALA A 356 10.24 2.75 24.94
N ASN A 357 9.95 1.49 24.61
CA ASN A 357 9.84 0.35 25.55
C ASN A 357 8.82 0.55 26.69
N MET A 358 7.82 1.42 26.49
CA MET A 358 6.75 1.68 27.46
C MET A 358 5.54 0.78 27.21
N TRP A 359 5.75 -0.53 27.30
CA TRP A 359 4.71 -1.53 27.02
C TRP A 359 3.53 -1.47 28.00
N GLU A 360 3.77 -1.09 29.25
CA GLU A 360 2.78 -1.02 30.32
C GLU A 360 1.85 0.21 30.24
N THR A 361 2.20 1.20 29.41
CA THR A 361 1.43 2.45 29.26
C THR A 361 0.79 2.55 27.88
N LEU A 362 0.55 1.41 27.23
CA LEU A 362 -0.19 1.37 25.97
C LEU A 362 -1.65 1.78 26.24
N PRO A 363 -2.21 2.70 25.44
CA PRO A 363 -3.59 3.17 25.58
C PRO A 363 -4.65 2.15 25.15
#